data_AF-A0AAV2DRM5-F1
#
_entry.id   AF-A0AAV2DRM5-F1
#
_cell.length_a   1.000
_cell.length_b   1.000
_cell.length_c   1.000
_cell.angle_alpha   90.00
_cell.angle_beta   90.00
_cell.angle_gamma   90.00
#
_symmetry.space_group_name_H-M   'P 1'
#
loop_
_entity.id
_entity.type
_entity.pdbx_description
1 polymer ?
#
loop_
_entity_poly.entity_id
_entity_poly.type
_entity_poly.pdbx_seq_one_letter_code
_entity_poly.pdbx_strand_id
1 'polypeptide(L)'
;MLGGKRRAPSLVDLCVELAIENVKYLGDVGETDSHLLSRILPHCTLEQLTHVEKSTVGRDLGTVTDPLWRKFYEKHFGQSSTNLVLERMKQKKVSFQWKQLYEAKVKDVEDAENKAVARLRERYKSEDARKQSRQIQLCSKVPPSSNKRGFWGSGYDLGNSKSNIMKKAKLDFLKSHELKNIAAMNKGAAQRRIGSTSSTAIMKPSSSIAGKNPHSSASSTTIRKPSSSFTGKNPSRASSSSGPASIGRRL
;
A
#
# COMPACT_ATOMS: atom_id res chain seq x y z
N MET A 1 47.60 17.41 23.39
CA MET A 1 49.05 17.69 23.33
C MET A 1 49.43 17.91 21.88
N LEU A 2 50.19 18.99 21.61
CA LEU A 2 51.12 19.25 20.47
C LEU A 2 51.12 20.76 20.17
N GLY A 3 51.65 21.54 21.10
CA GLY A 3 52.02 22.94 20.87
C GLY A 3 53.43 23.00 20.28
N GLY A 4 53.56 22.80 18.97
CA GLY A 4 54.79 23.08 18.24
C GLY A 4 54.99 24.60 18.12
N LYS A 5 56.23 25.08 18.25
CA LYS A 5 56.60 26.50 18.07
C LYS A 5 55.97 27.04 16.78
N ARG A 6 54.98 27.93 16.90
CA ARG A 6 54.29 28.57 15.77
C ARG A 6 55.29 29.44 15.01
N ARG A 7 55.92 28.87 13.98
CA ARG A 7 56.52 29.67 12.90
C ARG A 7 55.37 30.41 12.22
N ALA A 8 55.61 31.66 11.83
CA ALA A 8 54.62 32.39 11.05
C ALA A 8 54.27 31.54 9.82
N PRO A 9 52.98 31.27 9.57
CA PRO A 9 52.57 30.49 8.40
C PRO A 9 53.05 31.20 7.13
N SER A 10 53.43 30.41 6.13
CA SER A 10 53.79 31.00 4.84
C SER A 10 52.54 31.61 4.20
N LEU A 11 52.74 32.57 3.29
CA LEU A 11 51.63 33.14 2.53
C LEU A 11 50.84 32.04 1.79
N VAL A 12 51.53 31.03 1.27
CA VAL A 12 50.91 29.90 0.57
C VAL A 12 50.02 29.10 1.52
N ASP A 13 50.47 28.83 2.74
CA ASP A 13 49.68 28.07 3.72
C ASP A 13 48.42 28.83 4.14
N LEU A 14 48.52 30.15 4.34
CA LEU A 14 47.35 31.01 4.62
C LEU A 14 46.34 30.98 3.47
N CYS A 15 46.79 31.06 2.21
CA CYS A 15 45.91 30.98 1.04
C CYS A 15 45.26 29.59 0.91
N VAL A 16 45.98 28.51 1.22
CA VAL A 16 45.44 27.16 1.22
C VAL A 16 44.39 26.98 2.31
N GLU A 17 44.64 27.46 3.53
CA GLU A 17 43.67 27.44 4.63
C GLU A 17 42.40 28.21 4.25
N LEU A 18 42.54 29.42 3.71
CA LEU A 18 41.40 30.22 3.27
C LEU A 18 40.62 29.55 2.13
N ALA A 19 41.33 28.89 1.20
CA ALA A 19 40.70 28.10 0.14
C ALA A 19 39.94 26.89 0.71
N ILE A 20 40.48 26.21 1.72
CA ILE A 20 39.83 25.09 2.43
C ILE A 20 38.55 25.56 3.12
N GLU A 21 38.56 26.72 3.76
CA GLU A 21 37.36 27.30 4.40
C GLU A 21 36.28 27.68 3.39
N ASN A 22 36.68 28.04 2.16
CA ASN A 22 35.81 28.54 1.11
C ASN A 22 35.63 27.57 -0.06
N VAL A 23 35.85 26.27 0.17
CA VAL A 23 35.77 25.22 -0.87
C VAL A 23 34.45 25.23 -1.64
N LYS A 24 33.34 25.61 -0.99
CA LYS A 24 32.01 25.69 -1.62
C LYS A 24 31.92 26.70 -2.77
N TYR A 25 32.86 27.65 -2.86
CA TYR A 25 32.94 28.64 -3.93
C TYR A 25 34.00 28.31 -4.98
N LEU A 26 34.69 27.17 -4.85
CA LEU A 26 35.63 26.72 -5.87
C LEU A 26 34.83 26.28 -7.11
N GLY A 27 35.11 26.94 -8.23
CA GLY A 27 34.56 26.63 -9.54
C GLY A 27 35.60 25.96 -10.42
N ASP A 28 35.98 26.64 -11.50
CA ASP A 28 37.05 26.20 -12.39
C ASP A 28 38.43 26.33 -11.70
N VAL A 29 39.17 25.23 -11.66
CA VAL A 29 40.54 25.15 -11.10
C VAL A 29 41.55 24.61 -12.12
N GLY A 30 41.23 24.59 -13.42
CA GLY A 30 42.09 24.03 -14.47
C GLY A 30 43.47 24.71 -14.56
N GLU A 31 43.52 26.01 -14.28
CA GLU A 31 44.77 26.81 -14.32
C GLU A 31 45.61 26.68 -13.03
N THR A 32 45.05 26.11 -11.97
CA THR A 32 45.74 26.02 -10.67
C THR A 32 46.82 24.93 -10.67
N ASP A 33 47.88 25.15 -9.89
CA ASP A 33 48.95 24.16 -9.72
C ASP A 33 48.46 22.87 -9.03
N SER A 34 48.92 21.73 -9.53
CA SER A 34 48.53 20.40 -9.04
C SER A 34 48.94 20.18 -7.58
N HIS A 35 50.03 20.79 -7.11
CA HIS A 35 50.47 20.67 -5.72
C HIS A 35 49.53 21.40 -4.75
N LEU A 36 48.97 22.56 -5.15
CA LEU A 36 47.97 23.27 -4.34
C LEU A 36 46.66 22.50 -4.30
N LEU A 37 46.23 21.97 -5.45
CA LEU A 37 45.03 21.15 -5.55
C LEU A 37 45.13 19.89 -4.69
N SER A 38 46.31 19.26 -4.64
CA SER A 38 46.56 18.11 -3.78
C SER A 38 46.42 18.42 -2.28
N ARG A 39 46.50 19.69 -1.87
CA ARG A 39 46.28 20.11 -0.47
C ARG A 39 44.84 20.53 -0.20
N ILE A 40 44.19 21.20 -1.16
CA ILE A 40 42.84 21.76 -0.97
C ILE A 40 41.76 20.71 -1.22
N LEU A 41 41.86 19.95 -2.33
CA LEU A 41 40.82 19.01 -2.77
C LEU A 41 40.51 17.86 -1.80
N PRO A 42 41.45 17.34 -0.98
CA PRO A 42 41.12 16.33 0.04
C PRO A 42 40.09 16.78 1.08
N HIS A 43 39.92 18.10 1.26
CA HIS A 43 38.94 18.66 2.20
C HIS A 43 37.56 18.90 1.55
N CYS A 44 37.43 18.69 0.24
CA CYS A 44 36.16 18.82 -0.44
C CYS A 44 35.17 17.73 -0.01
N THR A 45 33.89 18.08 -0.02
CA THR A 45 32.79 17.11 0.00
C THR A 45 32.64 16.50 -1.40
N LEU A 46 32.04 15.31 -1.50
CA LEU A 46 31.75 14.66 -2.77
C LEU A 46 31.05 15.58 -3.78
N GLU A 47 30.01 16.29 -3.36
CA GLU A 47 29.26 17.21 -4.23
C GLU A 47 30.12 18.37 -4.73
N GLN A 48 30.98 18.90 -3.87
CA GLN A 48 31.91 19.98 -4.20
C GLN A 48 32.95 19.50 -5.21
N LEU A 49 33.54 18.30 -4.99
CA LEU A 49 34.47 17.71 -5.93
C LEU A 49 33.81 17.45 -7.29
N THR A 50 32.56 16.98 -7.28
CA THR A 50 31.76 16.79 -8.50
C THR A 50 31.50 18.11 -9.22
N HIS A 51 31.22 19.18 -8.48
CA HIS A 51 31.00 20.51 -9.03
C HIS A 51 32.28 21.07 -9.68
N VAL A 52 33.41 21.01 -8.97
CA VAL A 52 34.71 21.47 -9.48
C VAL A 52 35.04 20.76 -10.79
N GLU A 53 34.92 19.43 -10.85
CA GLU A 53 35.20 18.69 -12.08
C GLU A 53 34.23 18.97 -13.24
N LYS A 54 32.99 19.39 -12.95
CA LYS A 54 32.02 19.80 -13.98
C LYS A 54 32.29 21.23 -14.47
N SER A 55 32.80 22.08 -13.59
CA SER A 55 33.11 23.48 -13.88
C SER A 55 34.47 23.64 -14.58
N THR A 56 35.40 22.70 -14.38
CA THR A 56 36.72 22.71 -15.03
C THR A 56 36.62 22.31 -16.49
N VAL A 57 37.03 23.20 -17.40
CA VAL A 57 37.04 22.95 -18.84
C VAL A 57 38.48 22.99 -19.35
N GLY A 58 38.91 21.95 -20.06
CA GLY A 58 40.19 21.97 -20.80
C GLY A 58 41.40 21.33 -20.09
N ARG A 59 41.27 20.88 -18.83
CA ARG A 59 42.33 20.10 -18.15
C ARG A 59 41.77 18.92 -17.37
N ASP A 60 42.35 17.75 -17.59
CA ASP A 60 42.00 16.55 -16.84
C ASP A 60 42.63 16.58 -15.44
N LEU A 61 41.77 16.75 -14.43
CA LEU A 61 42.17 16.69 -13.01
C LEU A 61 42.34 15.27 -12.48
N GLY A 62 42.14 14.25 -13.33
CA GLY A 62 42.08 12.84 -12.95
C GLY A 62 43.30 12.37 -12.15
N THR A 63 44.49 12.92 -12.40
CA THR A 63 45.70 12.55 -11.63
C THR A 63 45.59 12.87 -10.14
N VAL A 64 44.90 13.96 -9.79
CA VAL A 64 44.72 14.42 -8.41
C VAL A 64 43.37 13.94 -7.84
N THR A 65 42.33 13.87 -8.66
CA THR A 65 40.97 13.58 -8.19
C THR A 65 40.64 12.09 -8.12
N ASP A 66 41.20 11.25 -8.99
CA ASP A 66 40.96 9.80 -9.00
C ASP A 66 41.23 9.11 -7.64
N PRO A 67 42.34 9.40 -6.91
CA PRO A 67 42.53 8.84 -5.57
C PRO A 67 41.53 9.38 -4.53
N LEU A 68 40.99 10.58 -4.74
CA LEU A 68 39.93 11.13 -3.88
C LEU A 68 38.61 10.42 -4.13
N TRP A 69 38.25 10.20 -5.39
CA TRP A 69 37.06 9.43 -5.78
C TRP A 69 37.10 8.02 -5.21
N ARG A 70 38.26 7.35 -5.20
CA ARG A 70 38.42 6.06 -4.52
C ARG A 70 38.08 6.14 -3.04
N LYS A 71 38.57 7.16 -2.31
CA LYS A 71 38.27 7.36 -0.89
C LYS A 71 36.79 7.64 -0.65
N PHE A 72 36.13 8.41 -1.52
CA PHE A 72 34.69 8.64 -1.43
C PHE A 72 33.89 7.36 -1.69
N TYR A 73 34.30 6.56 -2.68
CA TYR A 73 33.67 5.28 -2.96
C TYR A 73 33.74 4.35 -1.74
N GLU A 74 34.92 4.26 -1.12
CA GLU A 74 35.12 3.48 0.11
C GLU A 74 34.27 4.00 1.27
N LYS A 75 34.15 5.32 1.42
CA LYS A 75 33.32 5.94 2.47
C LYS A 75 31.82 5.71 2.27
N HIS A 76 31.32 5.76 1.03
CA HIS A 76 29.89 5.61 0.73
C HIS A 76 29.43 4.15 0.64
N PHE A 77 30.22 3.28 0.02
CA PHE A 77 29.85 1.90 -0.26
C PHE A 77 30.62 0.86 0.55
N GLY A 78 31.61 1.30 1.33
CA GLY A 78 32.45 0.44 2.17
C GLY A 78 33.67 -0.15 1.46
N GLN A 79 34.57 -0.73 2.26
CA GLN A 79 35.79 -1.36 1.78
C GLN A 79 35.52 -2.63 0.96
N SER A 80 34.54 -3.43 1.35
CA SER A 80 34.22 -4.69 0.67
C SER A 80 33.82 -4.46 -0.79
N SER A 81 33.01 -3.45 -1.07
CA SER A 81 32.60 -3.11 -2.44
C SER A 81 33.78 -2.59 -3.26
N THR A 82 34.63 -1.75 -2.66
CA THR A 82 35.87 -1.24 -3.27
C THR A 82 36.81 -2.38 -3.68
N ASN A 83 36.99 -3.36 -2.80
CA ASN A 83 37.83 -4.54 -3.07
C ASN A 83 37.24 -5.38 -4.21
N LEU A 84 35.92 -5.59 -4.25
CA LEU A 84 35.26 -6.29 -5.35
C LEU A 84 35.48 -5.58 -6.70
N VAL A 85 35.43 -4.25 -6.72
CA VAL A 85 35.72 -3.47 -7.95
C VAL A 85 37.17 -3.67 -8.38
N LEU A 86 38.12 -3.57 -7.45
CA LEU A 86 39.54 -3.81 -7.72
C LEU A 86 39.81 -5.23 -8.23
N GLU A 87 39.17 -6.25 -7.64
CA GLU A 87 39.28 -7.63 -8.10
C GLU A 87 38.73 -7.80 -9.52
N ARG A 88 37.56 -7.23 -9.82
CA ARG A 88 36.96 -7.28 -11.17
C ARG A 88 37.83 -6.58 -12.20
N MET A 89 38.45 -5.46 -11.84
CA MET A 89 39.39 -4.74 -12.70
C MET A 89 40.63 -5.59 -13.01
N LYS A 90 41.21 -6.22 -11.99
CA LYS A 90 42.36 -7.13 -12.15
C LYS A 90 42.03 -8.31 -13.03
N GLN A 91 40.86 -8.94 -12.83
CA GLN A 91 40.41 -10.08 -13.62
C GLN A 91 40.21 -9.72 -15.10
N LYS A 92 39.57 -8.58 -15.36
CA LYS A 92 39.30 -8.12 -16.73
C LYS A 92 40.48 -7.40 -17.38
N LYS A 93 41.55 -7.12 -16.62
CA LYS A 93 42.72 -6.31 -17.02
C LYS A 93 42.33 -4.92 -17.56
N VAL A 94 41.33 -4.29 -16.94
CA VAL A 94 40.89 -2.94 -17.32
C VAL A 94 41.00 -2.00 -16.13
N SER A 95 41.53 -0.81 -16.37
CA SER A 95 41.49 0.32 -15.43
C SER A 95 40.40 1.29 -15.85
N PHE A 96 39.50 1.62 -14.92
CA PHE A 96 38.50 2.68 -15.10
C PHE A 96 38.74 3.76 -14.05
N GLN A 97 38.31 4.99 -14.37
CA GLN A 97 38.34 6.08 -13.41
C GLN A 97 37.34 5.81 -12.28
N TRP A 98 37.75 6.09 -11.04
CA TRP A 98 36.90 5.89 -9.86
C TRP A 98 35.62 6.75 -9.90
N LYS A 99 35.69 7.93 -10.54
CA LYS A 99 34.52 8.76 -10.82
C LYS A 99 33.44 8.01 -11.59
N GLN A 100 33.80 7.38 -12.70
CA GLN A 100 32.86 6.67 -13.57
C GLN A 100 32.23 5.47 -12.84
N LEU A 101 33.03 4.76 -12.04
CA LEU A 101 32.54 3.66 -11.21
C LEU A 101 31.55 4.14 -10.14
N TYR A 102 31.83 5.30 -9.54
CA TYR A 102 30.95 5.92 -8.57
C TYR A 102 29.61 6.28 -9.21
N GLU A 103 29.63 6.99 -10.35
CA GLU A 103 28.41 7.39 -11.07
C GLU A 103 27.59 6.17 -11.53
N ALA A 104 28.25 5.14 -12.08
CA ALA A 104 27.58 3.90 -12.47
C ALA A 104 26.92 3.22 -11.26
N LYS A 105 27.62 3.16 -10.13
CA LYS A 105 27.11 2.53 -8.91
C LYS A 105 25.92 3.29 -8.31
N VAL A 106 25.95 4.62 -8.35
CA VAL A 106 24.82 5.46 -7.89
C VAL A 106 23.59 5.18 -8.75
N LYS A 107 23.73 5.14 -10.07
CA LYS A 107 22.62 4.80 -10.99
C LYS A 107 22.05 3.40 -10.71
N ASP A 108 22.90 2.40 -10.49
CA ASP A 108 22.45 1.05 -10.14
C ASP A 108 21.60 1.02 -8.85
N VAL A 109 21.97 1.84 -7.86
CA VAL A 109 21.23 1.95 -6.60
C VAL A 109 19.90 2.66 -6.81
N GLU A 110 19.90 3.79 -7.51
CA GLU A 110 18.68 4.54 -7.84
C GLU A 110 17.68 3.68 -8.64
N ASP A 111 18.15 2.90 -9.60
CA ASP A 111 17.32 1.99 -10.39
C ASP A 111 16.72 0.86 -9.52
N ALA A 112 17.51 0.33 -8.57
CA ALA A 112 17.02 -0.68 -7.63
C ALA A 112 15.95 -0.11 -6.70
N GLU A 113 16.14 1.12 -6.21
CA GLU A 113 15.16 1.84 -5.38
C GLU A 113 13.88 2.14 -6.16
N ASN A 114 14.00 2.69 -7.37
CA ASN A 114 12.88 2.99 -8.25
C ASN A 114 12.06 1.73 -8.56
N LYS A 115 12.72 0.59 -8.79
CA LYS A 115 12.06 -0.70 -9.00
C LYS A 115 11.33 -1.18 -7.76
N ALA A 116 11.90 -0.99 -6.56
CA ALA A 116 11.24 -1.33 -5.30
C ALA A 116 10.00 -0.45 -5.05
N VAL A 117 10.13 0.86 -5.27
CA VAL A 117 9.02 1.83 -5.16
C VAL A 117 7.91 1.51 -6.17
N ALA A 118 8.25 1.18 -7.42
CA ALA A 118 7.29 0.79 -8.44
C ALA A 118 6.52 -0.48 -8.04
N ARG A 119 7.21 -1.50 -7.51
CA ARG A 119 6.59 -2.72 -6.98
C ARG A 119 5.64 -2.42 -5.83
N LEU A 120 6.01 -1.53 -4.92
CA LEU A 120 5.16 -1.13 -3.81
C LEU A 120 3.89 -0.42 -4.32
N ARG A 121 4.06 0.51 -5.26
CA ARG A 121 2.94 1.23 -5.89
C ARG A 121 1.96 0.30 -6.59
N GLU A 122 2.45 -0.72 -7.26
CA GLU A 122 1.63 -1.75 -7.91
C GLU A 122 0.81 -2.56 -6.88
N ARG A 123 1.42 -2.93 -5.75
CA ARG A 123 0.69 -3.60 -4.65
C ARG A 123 -0.43 -2.74 -4.08
N TYR A 124 -0.20 -1.45 -3.88
CA TYR A 124 -1.27 -0.55 -3.41
C TYR A 124 -2.40 -0.42 -4.43
N LYS A 125 -2.07 -0.22 -5.72
CA LYS A 125 -3.09 -0.14 -6.78
C LYS A 125 -3.95 -1.39 -6.88
N SER A 126 -3.34 -2.58 -6.81
CA SER A 126 -4.07 -3.85 -6.86
C SER A 126 -4.94 -4.07 -5.63
N GLU A 127 -4.47 -3.69 -4.44
CA GLU A 127 -5.27 -3.72 -3.21
C GLU A 127 -6.45 -2.74 -3.24
N ASP A 128 -6.23 -1.53 -3.74
CA ASP A 128 -7.31 -0.54 -3.88
C ASP A 128 -8.34 -0.98 -4.91
N ALA A 129 -7.93 -1.54 -6.04
CA ALA A 129 -8.84 -2.14 -7.02
C ALA A 129 -9.64 -3.31 -6.41
N ARG A 130 -9.00 -4.14 -5.58
CA ARG A 130 -9.66 -5.23 -4.84
C ARG A 130 -10.70 -4.72 -3.84
N LYS A 131 -10.45 -3.57 -3.21
CA LYS A 131 -11.42 -2.92 -2.30
C LYS A 131 -12.56 -2.28 -3.09
N GLN A 132 -12.26 -1.58 -4.20
CA GLN A 132 -13.25 -0.94 -5.07
C GLN A 132 -14.17 -1.94 -5.75
N SER A 133 -13.69 -3.13 -6.11
CA SER A 133 -14.53 -4.19 -6.70
C SER A 133 -15.51 -4.80 -5.69
N ARG A 134 -15.20 -4.74 -4.39
CA ARG A 134 -16.10 -5.16 -3.30
C ARG A 134 -17.07 -4.06 -2.88
N GLN A 135 -16.80 -2.82 -3.26
CA GLN A 135 -17.66 -1.68 -2.93
C GLN A 135 -18.90 -1.68 -3.85
N ILE A 136 -20.06 -1.37 -3.26
CA ILE A 136 -21.31 -1.23 -4.01
C ILE A 136 -21.14 -0.10 -5.02
N GLN A 137 -21.11 -0.44 -6.30
CA GLN A 137 -21.11 0.55 -7.39
C GLN A 137 -22.54 0.96 -7.69
N LEU A 138 -22.79 2.27 -7.67
CA LEU A 138 -24.08 2.82 -8.08
C LEU A 138 -24.23 2.61 -9.59
N CYS A 139 -25.11 1.72 -10.01
CA CYS A 139 -25.37 1.47 -11.43
C CYS A 139 -26.05 2.72 -12.02
N SER A 140 -25.30 3.55 -12.74
CA SER A 140 -25.85 4.71 -13.49
C SER A 140 -26.61 4.29 -14.74
N LYS A 141 -26.53 3.01 -15.11
CA LYS A 141 -27.36 2.41 -16.15
C LYS A 141 -28.77 2.27 -15.60
N VAL A 142 -29.65 3.19 -15.98
CA VAL A 142 -31.10 2.96 -15.87
C VAL A 142 -31.36 1.63 -16.58
N PRO A 143 -31.99 0.64 -15.91
CA PRO A 143 -32.34 -0.61 -16.58
C PRO A 143 -33.11 -0.26 -17.85
N PRO A 144 -32.85 -0.94 -18.99
CA PRO A 144 -33.48 -0.58 -20.26
C PRO A 144 -34.98 -0.50 -20.02
N SER A 145 -35.51 0.72 -20.16
CA SER A 145 -36.93 1.06 -20.04
C SER A 145 -37.66 0.44 -21.23
N SER A 146 -37.75 -0.89 -21.24
CA SER A 146 -38.69 -1.61 -22.06
C SER A 146 -40.06 -1.43 -21.42
N ASN A 147 -40.67 -0.28 -21.72
CA ASN A 147 -42.10 -0.08 -21.63
C ASN A 147 -42.77 -1.06 -22.61
N LYS A 148 -42.94 -2.31 -22.18
CA LYS A 148 -43.96 -3.25 -22.66
C LYS A 148 -44.37 -4.18 -21.53
N ARG A 149 -44.96 -3.63 -20.46
CA ARG A 149 -45.95 -4.37 -19.68
C ARG A 149 -47.19 -3.52 -19.57
N GLY A 150 -48.20 -3.92 -20.33
CA GLY A 150 -49.54 -3.39 -20.25
C GLY A 150 -50.04 -3.47 -18.82
N PHE A 151 -50.64 -2.37 -18.40
CA PHE A 151 -51.22 -2.11 -17.10
C PHE A 151 -52.53 -2.90 -16.88
N TRP A 152 -52.75 -4.08 -17.47
CA TRP A 152 -54.06 -4.74 -17.36
C TRP A 152 -53.95 -6.20 -17.79
N GLY A 153 -54.29 -7.13 -16.89
CA GLY A 153 -54.38 -8.55 -17.22
C GLY A 153 -54.11 -9.48 -16.04
N SER A 154 -55.12 -9.65 -15.20
CA SER A 154 -55.28 -10.87 -14.39
C SER A 154 -55.37 -12.07 -15.33
N GLY A 155 -54.53 -13.09 -15.13
CA GLY A 155 -54.49 -14.29 -15.97
C GLY A 155 -53.60 -15.35 -15.37
N TYR A 156 -54.20 -16.46 -14.96
CA TYR A 156 -53.61 -17.62 -14.31
C TYR A 156 -52.79 -18.47 -15.29
N ASP A 157 -51.71 -17.95 -15.87
CA ASP A 157 -50.90 -18.77 -16.77
C ASP A 157 -49.81 -19.56 -16.02
N LEU A 158 -50.13 -20.83 -15.80
CA LEU A 158 -49.21 -21.92 -15.50
C LEU A 158 -48.38 -22.24 -16.77
N GLY A 159 -47.60 -21.25 -17.23
CA GLY A 159 -46.89 -21.26 -18.51
C GLY A 159 -45.38 -21.19 -18.37
N ASN A 160 -44.75 -22.32 -18.63
CA ASN A 160 -43.33 -22.61 -18.85
C ASN A 160 -42.39 -21.42 -19.21
N SER A 161 -41.85 -20.72 -18.21
CA SER A 161 -40.63 -19.90 -18.34
C SER A 161 -39.92 -19.74 -16.99
N LYS A 162 -38.83 -20.50 -16.80
CA LYS A 162 -37.79 -20.41 -15.76
C LYS A 162 -38.29 -20.09 -14.33
N SER A 163 -38.38 -21.12 -13.49
CA SER A 163 -38.75 -21.03 -12.07
C SER A 163 -37.88 -20.03 -11.30
N ASN A 164 -38.46 -18.90 -10.88
CA ASN A 164 -37.85 -18.01 -9.90
C ASN A 164 -37.73 -18.75 -8.55
N ILE A 165 -36.65 -18.54 -7.79
CA ILE A 165 -36.32 -19.32 -6.59
C ILE A 165 -37.47 -19.32 -5.56
N MET A 166 -38.20 -18.21 -5.47
CA MET A 166 -39.38 -18.05 -4.64
C MET A 166 -40.57 -18.93 -5.11
N LYS A 167 -40.76 -19.09 -6.43
CA LYS A 167 -41.80 -19.96 -6.97
C LYS A 167 -41.47 -21.43 -6.74
N LYS A 168 -40.19 -21.80 -6.89
CA LYS A 168 -39.72 -23.16 -6.59
C LYS A 168 -39.87 -23.47 -5.09
N ALA A 169 -39.43 -22.57 -4.22
CA ALA A 169 -39.57 -22.73 -2.77
C ALA A 169 -41.04 -22.84 -2.34
N LYS A 170 -41.96 -22.03 -2.91
CA LYS A 170 -43.39 -22.14 -2.62
C LYS A 170 -43.99 -23.47 -3.09
N LEU A 171 -43.58 -23.96 -4.27
CA LEU A 171 -44.06 -25.24 -4.79
C LEU A 171 -43.52 -26.42 -3.98
N ASP A 172 -42.24 -26.39 -3.62
CA ASP A 172 -41.58 -27.42 -2.81
C ASP A 172 -42.16 -27.45 -1.39
N PHE A 173 -42.47 -26.28 -0.81
CA PHE A 173 -43.20 -26.18 0.45
C PHE A 173 -44.59 -26.83 0.35
N LEU A 174 -45.36 -26.51 -0.71
CA LEU A 174 -46.69 -27.10 -0.95
C LEU A 174 -46.66 -28.62 -1.17
N LYS A 175 -45.57 -29.15 -1.74
CA LYS A 175 -45.38 -30.59 -1.99
C LYS A 175 -44.69 -31.33 -0.83
N SER A 176 -44.26 -30.61 0.20
CA SER A 176 -43.50 -31.15 1.33
C SER A 176 -44.29 -32.24 2.08
N HIS A 177 -43.54 -33.13 2.73
CA HIS A 177 -44.12 -34.22 3.52
C HIS A 177 -44.88 -33.68 4.75
N GLU A 178 -44.47 -32.51 5.26
CA GLU A 178 -45.09 -31.84 6.42
C GLU A 178 -46.53 -31.41 6.14
N LEU A 179 -46.80 -30.75 5.00
CA LEU A 179 -48.17 -30.39 4.63
C LEU A 179 -49.02 -31.60 4.27
N LYS A 180 -48.43 -32.64 3.68
CA LYS A 180 -49.11 -33.92 3.44
C LYS A 180 -49.50 -34.59 4.76
N ASN A 181 -48.63 -34.54 5.78
CA ASN A 181 -48.93 -35.03 7.12
C ASN A 181 -50.00 -34.20 7.80
N ILE A 182 -49.96 -32.86 7.72
CA ILE A 182 -51.00 -31.99 8.29
C ILE A 182 -52.36 -32.27 7.63
N ALA A 183 -52.40 -32.41 6.30
CA ALA A 183 -53.63 -32.76 5.59
C ALA A 183 -54.15 -34.18 5.94
N ALA A 184 -53.24 -35.14 6.15
CA ALA A 184 -53.60 -36.49 6.59
C ALA A 184 -54.10 -36.53 8.04
N MET A 185 -53.49 -35.77 8.94
CA MET A 185 -53.94 -35.61 10.33
C MET A 185 -55.31 -34.93 10.41
N ASN A 186 -55.57 -33.96 9.53
CA ASN A 186 -56.86 -33.28 9.47
C ASN A 186 -57.97 -34.18 8.89
N LYS A 187 -57.64 -35.08 7.95
CA LYS A 187 -58.56 -36.14 7.49
C LYS A 187 -58.83 -37.19 8.59
N GLY A 188 -57.82 -37.57 9.37
CA GLY A 188 -57.98 -38.48 10.52
C GLY A 188 -58.72 -37.86 11.71
N ALA A 189 -58.78 -36.53 11.80
CA ALA A 189 -59.58 -35.81 12.79
C ALA A 189 -61.09 -35.84 12.45
N ALA A 190 -61.45 -35.88 11.16
CA ALA A 190 -62.83 -36.01 10.71
C ALA A 190 -63.40 -37.43 10.94
N GLN A 191 -62.56 -38.48 10.85
CA GLN A 191 -62.98 -39.86 11.13
C GLN A 191 -63.11 -40.17 12.63
N ARG A 192 -62.47 -39.42 13.53
CA ARG A 192 -62.53 -39.65 14.99
C ARG A 192 -63.82 -39.19 15.68
N ARG A 193 -64.79 -38.63 14.94
CA ARG A 193 -66.10 -38.22 15.51
C ARG A 193 -67.22 -39.25 15.36
N ILE A 194 -66.94 -40.43 14.81
CA ILE A 194 -67.94 -41.49 14.66
C ILE A 194 -67.28 -42.82 15.04
N GLY A 195 -67.56 -43.34 16.24
CA GLY A 195 -67.16 -44.68 16.66
C GLY A 195 -66.69 -44.79 18.11
N SER A 196 -67.65 -45.05 19.00
CA SER A 196 -67.45 -45.34 20.43
C SER A 196 -66.81 -46.71 20.70
N THR A 197 -66.30 -46.85 21.93
CA THR A 197 -66.23 -48.05 22.83
C THR A 197 -64.85 -48.60 23.23
N SER A 198 -64.61 -48.53 24.56
CA SER A 198 -63.92 -49.49 25.47
C SER A 198 -62.45 -49.86 25.20
N SER A 199 -61.49 -49.75 26.13
CA SER A 199 -61.46 -50.37 27.46
C SER A 199 -60.17 -49.98 28.22
N THR A 200 -60.17 -50.35 29.49
CA THR A 200 -59.33 -50.00 30.65
C THR A 200 -57.85 -50.42 30.63
N ALA A 201 -56.97 -49.61 31.24
CA ALA A 201 -55.91 -50.11 32.13
C ALA A 201 -55.40 -49.00 33.08
N ILE A 202 -55.51 -49.27 34.37
CA ILE A 202 -55.07 -48.47 35.52
C ILE A 202 -53.68 -48.96 35.93
N MET A 203 -52.71 -48.08 36.18
CA MET A 203 -51.74 -48.25 37.29
C MET A 203 -51.38 -46.88 37.87
N LYS A 204 -51.50 -46.78 39.20
CA LYS A 204 -51.25 -45.60 40.04
C LYS A 204 -49.75 -45.39 40.34
N PRO A 205 -49.35 -44.18 40.77
CA PRO A 205 -47.98 -43.81 41.12
C PRO A 205 -47.72 -43.89 42.64
N SER A 206 -46.46 -44.09 43.07
CA SER A 206 -45.88 -43.48 44.29
C SER A 206 -44.40 -43.86 44.46
N SER A 207 -43.51 -42.88 44.48
CA SER A 207 -42.74 -42.53 45.69
C SER A 207 -41.80 -41.36 45.40
N SER A 208 -42.02 -40.32 46.19
CA SER A 208 -41.25 -39.09 46.31
C SER A 208 -40.06 -39.26 47.26
N ILE A 209 -38.94 -38.60 46.96
CA ILE A 209 -38.08 -37.80 47.87
C ILE A 209 -37.29 -36.88 46.90
N ALA A 210 -37.70 -35.61 46.69
CA ALA A 210 -37.39 -34.41 47.49
C ALA A 210 -35.87 -34.17 47.65
N GLY A 211 -35.25 -33.15 47.07
CA GLY A 211 -35.80 -32.04 46.29
C GLY A 211 -34.80 -30.91 46.04
N LYS A 212 -35.39 -29.73 45.82
CA LYS A 212 -34.83 -28.37 45.84
C LYS A 212 -34.10 -27.88 44.57
N ASN A 213 -34.90 -27.46 43.59
CA ASN A 213 -34.73 -26.17 42.88
C ASN A 213 -35.52 -25.09 43.68
N PRO A 214 -35.68 -23.81 43.26
CA PRO A 214 -35.05 -23.02 42.19
C PRO A 214 -34.60 -21.63 42.71
N HIS A 215 -33.86 -20.82 41.94
CA HIS A 215 -34.30 -19.58 41.26
C HIS A 215 -33.01 -18.73 41.10
N SER A 216 -32.78 -17.80 40.18
CA SER A 216 -33.44 -17.29 38.99
C SER A 216 -32.46 -16.28 38.35
N SER A 217 -32.39 -16.27 37.01
CA SER A 217 -32.23 -15.10 36.10
C SER A 217 -31.08 -14.08 36.22
N ALA A 218 -30.70 -13.53 35.04
CA ALA A 218 -29.90 -12.31 34.77
C ALA A 218 -28.38 -12.44 34.98
N SER A 219 -27.45 -11.99 34.11
CA SER A 219 -27.50 -11.22 32.87
C SER A 219 -26.12 -11.25 32.18
N SER A 220 -26.12 -10.91 30.89
CA SER A 220 -25.13 -10.05 30.20
C SER A 220 -23.64 -10.44 30.13
N THR A 221 -23.29 -10.91 28.93
CA THR A 221 -22.16 -10.51 28.07
C THR A 221 -21.34 -9.30 28.53
N THR A 222 -20.02 -9.48 28.72
CA THR A 222 -19.01 -8.41 28.57
C THR A 222 -17.71 -8.98 27.99
N ILE A 223 -17.61 -8.97 26.65
CA ILE A 223 -16.34 -9.08 25.93
C ILE A 223 -15.71 -7.68 25.90
N ARG A 224 -14.49 -7.58 26.44
CA ARG A 224 -13.71 -6.35 26.53
C ARG A 224 -13.23 -5.89 25.14
N LYS A 225 -13.55 -4.64 24.79
CA LYS A 225 -12.87 -3.85 23.75
C LYS A 225 -11.57 -3.26 24.31
N PRO A 226 -10.50 -3.14 23.51
CA PRO A 226 -9.54 -2.06 23.67
C PRO A 226 -9.86 -0.91 22.70
N SER A 227 -10.14 0.25 23.28
CA SER A 227 -10.18 1.55 22.61
C SER A 227 -8.82 2.25 22.77
N SER A 228 -8.18 2.62 21.67
CA SER A 228 -7.18 3.70 21.67
C SER A 228 -7.44 4.60 20.46
N SER A 229 -7.89 5.80 20.77
CA SER A 229 -8.16 6.95 19.92
C SER A 229 -6.89 7.49 19.28
N PHE A 230 -6.89 7.65 17.94
CA PHE A 230 -5.99 8.57 17.26
C PHE A 230 -6.84 9.59 16.50
N THR A 231 -6.64 10.85 16.85
CA THR A 231 -7.39 12.02 16.37
C THR A 231 -6.97 12.38 14.94
N GLY A 232 -7.88 12.22 13.97
CA GLY A 232 -7.73 12.78 12.63
C GLY A 232 -8.34 14.17 12.55
N LYS A 233 -7.51 15.18 12.33
CA LYS A 233 -7.93 16.56 11.99
C LYS A 233 -8.36 16.61 10.52
N ASN A 234 -9.61 16.99 10.27
CA ASN A 234 -10.05 17.52 8.97
C ASN A 234 -9.79 19.02 8.90
N PRO A 235 -9.53 19.57 7.70
CA PRO A 235 -9.99 20.90 7.38
C PRO A 235 -11.08 20.91 6.29
N SER A 236 -12.02 21.78 6.58
CA SER A 236 -13.21 22.24 5.89
C SER A 236 -13.07 22.59 4.40
N ARG A 237 -14.15 22.22 3.69
CA ARG A 237 -14.62 22.68 2.39
C ARG A 237 -15.16 24.12 2.50
N ALA A 238 -14.81 24.99 1.55
CA ALA A 238 -15.48 26.26 1.29
C ALA A 238 -15.96 26.31 -0.18
N SER A 239 -17.04 27.03 -0.37
CA SER A 239 -18.01 26.99 -1.45
C SER A 239 -17.76 27.98 -2.60
N SER A 240 -18.45 27.67 -3.70
CA SER A 240 -18.66 28.35 -4.99
C SER A 240 -19.04 29.84 -4.99
N SER A 241 -18.65 30.53 -6.07
CA SER A 241 -19.40 31.65 -6.71
C SER A 241 -19.09 31.66 -8.22
N SER A 242 -20.06 31.29 -9.09
CA SER A 242 -20.85 32.16 -10.00
C SER A 242 -20.11 32.65 -11.27
N GLY A 243 -20.64 32.24 -12.45
CA GLY A 243 -20.16 32.55 -13.83
C GLY A 243 -20.43 33.98 -14.33
N PRO A 244 -20.67 34.27 -15.65
CA PRO A 244 -21.13 33.38 -16.73
C PRO A 244 -20.56 33.60 -18.17
N ALA A 245 -21.08 32.77 -19.10
CA ALA A 245 -21.48 33.03 -20.50
C ALA A 245 -20.45 33.18 -21.65
N SER A 246 -20.46 32.14 -22.50
CA SER A 246 -20.70 32.12 -23.97
C SER A 246 -20.16 33.22 -24.90
N ILE A 247 -19.52 32.82 -26.00
CA ILE A 247 -19.96 33.04 -27.40
C ILE A 247 -19.04 32.23 -28.34
N GLY A 248 -19.64 31.47 -29.26
CA GLY A 248 -18.95 30.86 -30.39
C GLY A 248 -19.08 31.70 -31.67
N ARG A 249 -18.16 31.47 -32.62
CA ARG A 249 -18.29 31.60 -34.09
C ARG A 249 -16.97 31.13 -34.70
N ARG A 250 -16.95 30.05 -35.48
CA ARG A 250 -16.90 30.08 -36.96
C ARG A 250 -15.97 31.16 -37.51
N LEU A 251 -14.82 30.73 -38.05
CA LEU A 251 -14.57 30.62 -39.49
C LEU A 251 -13.63 29.43 -39.72
#